data_AF-A0A8C8XR86-F1
#
_entry.id   AF-A0A8C8XR86-F1
#
_cell.length_a   1.000
_cell.length_b   1.000
_cell.length_c   1.000
_cell.angle_alpha   90.00
_cell.angle_beta   90.00
_cell.angle_gamma   90.00
#
_symmetry.space_group_name_H-M   'P 1'
#
loop_
_entity.id
_entity.type
_entity.pdbx_description
1 polymer ?
#
loop_
_entity_poly.entity_id
_entity_poly.type
_entity_poly.pdbx_seq_one_letter_code
_entity_poly.pdbx_strand_id
1 'polypeptide(L)'
;MELSYQTLKFTHQAREACERRTEARRKNLLILILHYLTQEGYIDAANALEQETKLGLRRFEVCDNIDLETILMEYESYYFVKFQKYPKIVKKASDTAENNLPQRSGGKTRRVMSDSCQNLPKISQQRPRSRITVGKPGDAKSVHKEHPKQEPVNNTPMEGADFGLSISGIPKGSGEENVRPQKGQIIDFRGLLTDAIKGATSEVGLNSLDCNPDPSERLLKPLSAFIGMNSEMRELAAVVSRDIYLHSPNVKWNDIIGLDAAKQLVKEAVVYPIRYPQLFTGILSPWKGLLLYGPPGTGKTLLAKAVATECKTTFFNISASTIVSKWRGDSEKLVRVLFELARYHAPSTIFLDELESVMSQRGTAPGGEHEGSLRMKTELLVQMDGLARSEDLVFVLAASNLPWELDCAMLRRLEKRILVDLPCREARQAMIHHWLPPVSRSRALELRTELEYGVLSQETEGYSGSDIKLVCREAAMRPVRKIFSALENHQSESSNLPGIQLDTVTTADFLDVLAHTKPSAKNLTQRYSAWQSEFESV
;
A
#
# COMPACT_ATOMS: atom_id res chain seq x y z
N MET A 1 -10.44 18.52 34.59
CA MET A 1 -10.45 17.07 34.90
C MET A 1 -11.57 16.31 34.18
N GLU A 2 -12.75 16.90 33.99
CA GLU A 2 -13.94 16.20 33.45
C GLU A 2 -13.77 15.58 32.05
N LEU A 3 -13.06 16.24 31.11
CA LEU A 3 -12.76 15.65 29.78
C LEU A 3 -12.03 14.30 29.87
N SER A 4 -11.14 14.13 30.87
CA SER A 4 -10.43 12.87 31.09
C SER A 4 -11.39 11.77 31.52
N TYR A 5 -12.32 12.08 32.43
CA TYR A 5 -13.34 11.15 32.89
C TYR A 5 -14.34 10.77 31.79
N GLN A 6 -14.74 11.71 30.94
CA GLN A 6 -15.59 11.43 29.76
C GLN A 6 -14.89 10.51 28.76
N THR A 7 -13.61 10.75 28.49
CA THR A 7 -12.80 9.90 27.60
C THR A 7 -12.62 8.49 28.17
N LEU A 8 -12.33 8.40 29.49
CA LEU A 8 -12.21 7.12 30.19
C LEU A 8 -13.54 6.33 30.14
N LYS A 9 -14.67 7.00 30.37
CA LYS A 9 -16.01 6.42 30.27
C LYS A 9 -16.33 5.92 28.87
N PHE A 10 -15.99 6.68 27.82
CA PHE A 10 -16.18 6.25 26.43
C PHE A 10 -15.32 5.03 26.08
N THR A 11 -14.06 5.00 26.50
CA THR A 11 -13.19 3.83 26.29
C THR A 11 -13.66 2.58 27.06
N HIS A 12 -14.22 2.76 28.26
CA HIS A 12 -14.85 1.68 29.03
C HIS A 12 -16.07 1.12 28.30
N GLN A 13 -16.99 2.00 27.86
CA GLN A 13 -18.18 1.61 27.11
C GLN A 13 -17.85 0.91 25.78
N ALA A 14 -16.79 1.35 25.09
CA ALA A 14 -16.29 0.70 23.88
C ALA A 14 -15.72 -0.70 24.17
N ARG A 15 -15.02 -0.88 25.30
CA ARG A 15 -14.53 -2.18 25.78
C ARG A 15 -15.67 -3.13 26.14
N GLU A 16 -16.64 -2.67 26.94
CA GLU A 16 -17.86 -3.43 27.29
C GLU A 16 -18.71 -3.80 26.06
N ALA A 17 -18.75 -2.94 25.04
CA ALA A 17 -19.43 -3.24 23.77
C ALA A 17 -18.67 -4.29 22.94
N CYS A 18 -17.34 -4.28 22.97
CA CYS A 18 -16.50 -5.29 22.31
C CYS A 18 -16.59 -6.65 23.02
N GLU A 19 -16.60 -6.65 24.35
CA GLU A 19 -16.75 -7.83 25.19
C GLU A 19 -18.11 -8.50 24.96
N ARG A 20 -19.22 -7.75 25.06
CA ARG A 20 -20.56 -8.24 24.72
C ARG A 20 -20.68 -8.77 23.28
N ARG A 21 -20.02 -8.14 22.30
CA ARG A 21 -19.96 -8.66 20.91
C ARG A 21 -19.21 -9.99 20.83
N THR A 22 -18.17 -10.17 21.65
CA THR A 22 -17.37 -11.41 21.70
C THR A 22 -18.15 -12.53 22.39
N GLU A 23 -18.85 -12.24 23.48
CA GLU A 23 -19.76 -13.16 24.16
C GLU A 23 -20.93 -13.57 23.26
N ALA A 24 -21.57 -12.62 22.56
CA ALA A 24 -22.62 -12.91 21.58
C ALA A 24 -22.11 -13.84 20.46
N ARG A 25 -20.90 -13.59 19.92
CA ARG A 25 -20.28 -14.49 18.93
C ARG A 25 -20.04 -15.90 19.47
N ARG A 26 -19.51 -16.03 20.70
CA ARG A 26 -19.34 -17.34 21.35
C ARG A 26 -20.67 -18.07 21.52
N LYS A 27 -21.70 -17.37 21.98
CA LYS A 27 -23.06 -17.93 22.12
C LYS A 27 -23.62 -18.39 20.77
N ASN A 28 -23.50 -17.59 19.72
CA ASN A 28 -24.00 -17.94 18.39
C ASN A 28 -23.30 -19.18 17.82
N LEU A 29 -21.97 -19.31 18.03
CA LEU A 29 -21.22 -20.51 17.63
C LEU A 29 -21.71 -21.77 18.39
N LEU A 30 -21.98 -21.65 19.70
CA LEU A 30 -22.53 -22.77 20.48
C LEU A 30 -23.93 -23.19 20.01
N ILE A 31 -24.77 -22.25 19.58
CA ILE A 31 -26.09 -22.53 19.01
C ILE A 31 -25.94 -23.27 17.67
N LEU A 32 -25.06 -22.80 16.77
CA LEU A 32 -24.78 -23.46 15.48
C LEU A 32 -24.28 -24.91 15.67
N ILE A 33 -23.38 -25.14 16.62
CA ILE A 33 -22.86 -26.47 16.94
C ILE A 33 -23.97 -27.36 17.52
N LEU A 34 -24.78 -26.85 18.45
CA LEU A 34 -25.90 -27.60 19.04
C LEU A 34 -26.94 -28.00 18.00
N HIS A 35 -27.26 -27.10 17.07
CA HIS A 35 -28.17 -27.35 15.95
C HIS A 35 -27.63 -28.46 15.04
N TYR A 36 -26.37 -28.35 14.61
CA TYR A 36 -25.71 -29.38 13.80
C TYR A 36 -25.69 -30.76 14.48
N LEU A 37 -25.33 -30.83 15.77
CA LEU A 37 -25.35 -32.09 16.54
C LEU A 37 -26.77 -32.68 16.64
N THR A 38 -27.80 -31.84 16.65
CA THR A 38 -29.21 -32.29 16.70
C THR A 38 -29.69 -32.78 15.33
N GLN A 39 -29.33 -32.11 14.24
CA GLN A 39 -29.65 -32.52 12.86
C GLN A 39 -29.00 -33.87 12.51
N GLU A 40 -27.72 -34.04 12.83
CA GLU A 40 -26.95 -35.27 12.57
C GLU A 40 -27.23 -36.41 13.57
N GLY A 41 -28.17 -36.22 14.51
CA GLY A 41 -28.60 -37.27 15.44
C GLY A 41 -27.66 -37.56 16.63
N TYR A 42 -26.65 -36.72 16.87
CA TYR A 42 -25.73 -36.81 18.03
C TYR A 42 -26.36 -36.28 19.33
N ILE A 43 -27.53 -36.83 19.70
CA ILE A 43 -28.39 -36.35 20.78
C ILE A 43 -27.68 -36.33 22.15
N ASP A 44 -26.87 -37.35 22.46
CA ASP A 44 -26.14 -37.41 23.74
C ASP A 44 -25.08 -36.31 23.87
N ALA A 45 -24.38 -36.01 22.76
CA ALA A 45 -23.40 -34.93 22.71
C ALA A 45 -24.06 -33.55 22.79
N ALA A 46 -25.22 -33.37 22.14
CA ALA A 46 -26.03 -32.16 22.23
C ALA A 46 -26.51 -31.92 23.68
N ASN A 47 -26.99 -32.96 24.37
CA ASN A 47 -27.41 -32.88 25.77
C ASN A 47 -26.23 -32.57 26.72
N ALA A 48 -25.05 -33.15 26.49
CA ALA A 48 -23.85 -32.84 27.27
C ALA A 48 -23.41 -31.37 27.10
N LEU A 49 -23.39 -30.88 25.85
CA LEU A 49 -23.07 -29.48 25.53
C LEU A 49 -24.06 -28.50 26.19
N GLU A 50 -25.35 -28.83 26.24
CA GLU A 50 -26.37 -28.03 26.93
C GLU A 50 -26.14 -28.00 28.46
N GLN A 51 -25.82 -29.13 29.08
CA GLN A 51 -25.53 -29.21 30.53
C GLN A 51 -24.27 -28.43 30.92
N GLU A 52 -23.21 -28.50 30.11
CA GLU A 52 -21.95 -27.78 30.36
C GLU A 52 -22.10 -26.27 30.17
N THR A 53 -22.83 -25.83 29.14
CA THR A 53 -22.93 -24.41 28.79
C THR A 53 -23.81 -23.60 29.73
N LYS A 54 -24.79 -24.21 30.42
CA LYS A 54 -25.74 -23.56 31.36
C LYS A 54 -26.56 -22.39 30.79
N LEU A 55 -26.45 -22.16 29.48
CA LEU A 55 -27.23 -21.20 28.71
C LEU A 55 -28.42 -21.99 28.16
N GLY A 56 -29.63 -21.46 28.24
CA GLY A 56 -30.83 -22.12 27.67
C GLY A 56 -30.82 -22.07 26.14
N LEU A 57 -29.96 -22.85 25.50
CA LEU A 57 -29.65 -22.77 24.07
C LEU A 57 -30.84 -23.14 23.19
N ARG A 58 -31.70 -24.09 23.62
CA ARG A 58 -32.98 -24.45 22.94
C ARG A 58 -33.98 -23.31 22.76
N ARG A 59 -33.75 -22.13 23.37
CA ARG A 59 -34.59 -20.93 23.17
C ARG A 59 -34.18 -20.10 21.94
N PHE A 60 -33.15 -20.53 21.22
CA PHE A 60 -32.61 -19.84 20.05
C PHE A 60 -32.53 -20.82 18.89
N GLU A 61 -33.17 -20.45 17.79
CA GLU A 61 -33.17 -21.19 16.54
C GLU A 61 -32.11 -20.59 15.59
N VAL A 62 -31.58 -21.40 14.68
CA VAL A 62 -30.68 -20.93 13.62
C VAL A 62 -31.52 -20.49 12.44
N CYS A 63 -31.20 -19.36 11.81
CA CYS A 63 -31.92 -18.89 10.64
C CYS A 63 -31.67 -19.80 9.42
N ASP A 64 -32.72 -20.07 8.63
CA ASP A 64 -32.71 -20.97 7.46
C ASP A 64 -31.62 -20.70 6.41
N ASN A 65 -31.01 -19.52 6.42
CA ASN A 65 -30.00 -19.09 5.47
C ASN A 65 -28.54 -19.34 5.94
N ILE A 66 -28.33 -20.00 7.09
CA ILE A 66 -27.00 -20.25 7.68
C ILE A 66 -26.95 -21.63 8.33
N ASP A 67 -25.99 -22.46 7.92
CA ASP A 67 -25.67 -23.72 8.58
C ASP A 67 -24.14 -23.91 8.72
N LEU A 68 -23.72 -24.86 9.56
CA LEU A 68 -22.31 -25.07 9.88
C LEU A 68 -21.50 -25.66 8.71
N GLU A 69 -22.14 -26.44 7.84
CA GLU A 69 -21.48 -27.08 6.68
C GLU A 69 -21.23 -26.05 5.58
N THR A 70 -22.21 -25.19 5.26
CA THR A 70 -22.03 -24.06 4.34
C THR A 70 -20.94 -23.10 4.81
N ILE A 71 -20.90 -22.73 6.11
CA ILE A 71 -19.81 -21.90 6.66
C ILE A 71 -18.44 -22.58 6.45
N LEU A 72 -18.36 -23.90 6.62
CA LEU A 72 -17.12 -24.64 6.41
C LEU A 72 -16.71 -24.66 4.92
N MET A 73 -17.66 -24.94 4.02
CA MET A 73 -17.44 -24.93 2.57
C MET A 73 -17.02 -23.54 2.05
N GLU A 74 -17.65 -22.47 2.52
CA GLU A 74 -17.26 -21.09 2.20
C GLU A 74 -15.84 -20.79 2.67
N TYR A 75 -15.49 -21.19 3.90
CA TYR A 75 -14.15 -21.02 4.45
C TYR A 75 -13.09 -21.82 3.68
N GLU A 76 -13.37 -23.08 3.34
CA GLU A 76 -12.48 -23.93 2.54
C GLU A 76 -12.29 -23.36 1.13
N SER A 77 -13.37 -22.91 0.49
CA SER A 77 -13.35 -22.28 -0.84
C SER A 77 -12.56 -20.97 -0.83
N TYR A 78 -12.82 -20.09 0.14
CA TYR A 78 -12.05 -18.86 0.35
C TYR A 78 -10.57 -19.14 0.57
N TYR A 79 -10.24 -20.11 1.41
CA TYR A 79 -8.87 -20.46 1.73
C TYR A 79 -8.16 -21.11 0.52
N PHE A 80 -8.86 -21.95 -0.25
CA PHE A 80 -8.34 -22.52 -1.49
C PHE A 80 -8.07 -21.46 -2.57
N VAL A 81 -9.03 -20.56 -2.84
CA VAL A 81 -8.85 -19.45 -3.79
C VAL A 81 -7.69 -18.54 -3.37
N LYS A 82 -7.56 -18.26 -2.07
CA LYS A 82 -6.55 -17.33 -1.53
C LYS A 82 -5.13 -17.91 -1.43
N PHE A 83 -5.01 -19.22 -1.19
CA PHE A 83 -3.73 -19.87 -0.88
C PHE A 83 -3.38 -21.06 -1.79
N GLN A 84 -4.16 -21.33 -2.84
CA GLN A 84 -3.99 -22.46 -3.78
C GLN A 84 -3.86 -23.83 -3.08
N LYS A 85 -4.56 -23.98 -1.94
CA LYS A 85 -4.46 -25.12 -1.04
C LYS A 85 -5.63 -25.15 -0.07
N TYR A 86 -6.16 -26.33 0.26
CA TYR A 86 -7.20 -26.48 1.28
C TYR A 86 -6.66 -26.30 2.72
N PRO A 87 -7.46 -25.77 3.66
CA PRO A 87 -7.05 -25.58 5.04
C PRO A 87 -6.91 -26.93 5.75
N LYS A 88 -5.95 -27.05 6.67
CA LYS A 88 -5.81 -28.23 7.54
C LYS A 88 -6.62 -28.03 8.81
N ILE A 89 -7.89 -28.41 8.77
CA ILE A 89 -8.82 -28.28 9.92
C ILE A 89 -8.44 -29.24 11.05
N VAL A 90 -8.04 -30.48 10.71
CA VAL A 90 -7.67 -31.52 11.68
C VAL A 90 -6.19 -31.89 11.54
N LYS A 91 -5.53 -32.10 12.68
CA LYS A 91 -4.19 -32.70 12.78
C LYS A 91 -4.29 -33.96 13.64
N LYS A 92 -3.72 -35.09 13.20
CA LYS A 92 -3.62 -36.29 14.04
C LYS A 92 -2.83 -35.95 15.32
N ALA A 93 -3.40 -36.23 16.49
CA ALA A 93 -2.67 -36.19 17.74
C ALA A 93 -1.51 -37.20 17.70
N SER A 94 -0.39 -36.87 18.33
CA SER A 94 0.69 -37.83 18.56
C SER A 94 0.30 -38.74 19.72
N ASP A 95 0.19 -40.05 19.45
CA ASP A 95 -0.22 -41.05 20.41
C ASP A 95 0.83 -41.16 21.55
N THR A 96 0.57 -40.52 22.69
CA THR A 96 1.48 -40.51 23.86
C THR A 96 0.77 -40.98 25.14
N ALA A 97 -0.19 -41.92 25.04
CA ALA A 97 -0.96 -42.40 26.19
C ALA A 97 -1.60 -43.81 26.06
N GLU A 98 -0.95 -44.79 25.42
CA GLU A 98 -1.32 -46.21 25.60
C GLU A 98 -0.10 -47.10 25.86
N ASN A 99 0.30 -47.16 27.12
CA ASN A 99 1.18 -48.20 27.66
C ASN A 99 1.02 -48.26 29.18
N ASN A 100 0.03 -49.02 29.66
CA ASN A 100 -0.05 -49.50 31.05
C ASN A 100 -1.17 -50.56 31.22
N LEU A 101 -0.95 -51.76 30.66
CA LEU A 101 -1.62 -52.99 31.09
C LEU A 101 -0.55 -54.10 31.18
N PRO A 102 -0.45 -54.83 32.31
CA PRO A 102 0.68 -55.73 32.55
C PRO A 102 0.58 -57.04 31.77
N GLN A 103 1.73 -57.56 31.33
CA GLN A 103 1.83 -58.85 30.67
C GLN A 103 1.29 -59.99 31.56
N ARG A 104 0.50 -60.89 30.96
CA ARG A 104 0.36 -62.27 31.45
C ARG A 104 0.85 -63.26 30.40
N SER A 105 1.45 -64.33 30.90
CA SER A 105 2.24 -65.32 30.17
C SER A 105 1.42 -66.12 29.15
N GLY A 106 2.10 -66.56 28.09
CA GLY A 106 1.46 -67.19 26.93
C GLY A 106 0.93 -68.60 27.15
N GLY A 107 -0.06 -68.96 26.34
CA GLY A 107 -0.62 -70.31 26.17
C GLY A 107 -1.14 -70.48 24.74
N LYS A 108 -0.91 -71.66 24.14
CA LYS A 108 -1.25 -72.01 22.74
C LYS A 108 -2.79 -72.00 22.54
N THR A 109 -3.39 -71.75 21.36
CA THR A 109 -3.50 -72.74 20.26
C THR A 109 -4.33 -72.20 19.05
N ARG A 110 -3.98 -72.72 17.87
CA ARG A 110 -4.52 -72.65 16.49
C ARG A 110 -6.04 -72.96 16.28
N ARG A 111 -6.71 -72.23 15.36
CA ARG A 111 -7.86 -72.57 14.44
C ARG A 111 -8.33 -71.24 13.77
N VAL A 112 -8.49 -71.01 12.45
CA VAL A 112 -8.98 -71.73 11.24
C VAL A 112 -10.51 -71.60 10.99
N MET A 113 -10.88 -70.74 10.02
CA MET A 113 -12.11 -70.63 9.17
C MET A 113 -13.48 -70.36 9.87
N SER A 114 -14.35 -69.48 9.34
CA SER A 114 -15.13 -69.69 8.10
C SER A 114 -15.87 -68.43 7.57
N ASP A 115 -16.29 -68.54 6.29
CA ASP A 115 -16.76 -67.58 5.27
C ASP A 115 -18.05 -66.73 5.44
N SER A 116 -18.24 -65.88 4.40
CA SER A 116 -19.50 -65.37 3.78
C SER A 116 -19.90 -63.91 4.13
N CYS A 117 -20.29 -63.01 3.20
CA CYS A 117 -20.72 -63.13 1.79
C CYS A 117 -20.19 -62.01 0.84
N GLN A 118 -19.85 -62.40 -0.41
CA GLN A 118 -20.18 -61.80 -1.73
C GLN A 118 -20.16 -60.25 -1.90
N ASN A 119 -19.19 -59.68 -2.65
CA ASN A 119 -19.31 -59.18 -4.06
C ASN A 119 -19.88 -57.73 -4.20
N LEU A 120 -19.68 -56.89 -5.23
CA LEU A 120 -18.78 -56.69 -6.42
C LEU A 120 -19.07 -55.23 -6.95
N PRO A 121 -18.36 -54.60 -7.94
CA PRO A 121 -17.05 -54.85 -8.56
C PRO A 121 -16.07 -53.63 -8.51
N LYS A 122 -14.89 -53.73 -9.15
CA LYS A 122 -13.90 -52.64 -9.36
C LYS A 122 -13.50 -52.51 -10.84
N ILE A 123 -13.19 -51.29 -11.28
CA ILE A 123 -12.31 -50.93 -12.43
C ILE A 123 -11.53 -49.68 -11.96
N SER A 124 -10.21 -49.56 -11.80
CA SER A 124 -8.98 -50.11 -12.42
C SER A 124 -8.36 -49.21 -13.50
N GLN A 125 -7.29 -48.47 -13.15
CA GLN A 125 -6.03 -48.23 -13.90
C GLN A 125 -5.11 -47.34 -13.04
N GLN A 126 -4.06 -47.90 -12.42
CA GLN A 126 -2.69 -48.08 -12.92
C GLN A 126 -1.75 -46.84 -12.81
N ARG A 127 -0.76 -46.94 -11.92
CA ARG A 127 0.53 -46.21 -11.93
C ARG A 127 1.67 -47.24 -12.02
N PRO A 128 2.68 -47.07 -12.88
CA PRO A 128 3.95 -47.80 -12.75
C PRO A 128 4.91 -47.08 -11.79
N ARG A 129 5.75 -47.86 -11.11
CA ARG A 129 6.81 -47.40 -10.19
C ARG A 129 8.17 -47.29 -10.91
N SER A 130 9.05 -46.47 -10.35
CA SER A 130 10.47 -46.41 -10.67
C SER A 130 11.23 -47.68 -10.25
N ARG A 131 12.39 -47.94 -10.90
CA ARG A 131 13.36 -48.96 -10.49
C ARG A 131 14.78 -48.37 -10.53
N ILE A 132 15.57 -48.66 -9.51
CA ILE A 132 16.98 -48.27 -9.36
C ILE A 132 17.86 -49.48 -9.73
N THR A 133 19.01 -49.24 -10.35
CA THR A 133 20.14 -50.18 -10.39
C THR A 133 21.47 -49.45 -10.21
N VAL A 134 22.46 -50.16 -9.65
CA VAL A 134 23.70 -49.64 -9.08
C VAL A 134 24.91 -49.96 -9.97
N GLY A 135 25.93 -49.09 -9.99
CA GLY A 135 27.26 -49.36 -10.55
C GLY A 135 28.32 -48.32 -10.15
N LYS A 136 29.51 -48.78 -9.77
CA LYS A 136 30.72 -48.05 -9.32
C LYS A 136 31.96 -48.90 -9.72
N PRO A 137 33.23 -48.45 -9.58
CA PRO A 137 33.83 -47.11 -9.68
C PRO A 137 35.12 -47.11 -10.58
N GLY A 138 35.88 -46.00 -10.62
CA GLY A 138 37.26 -45.95 -11.15
C GLY A 138 37.98 -44.60 -10.89
N ASP A 139 39.25 -44.63 -10.48
CA ASP A 139 40.05 -43.50 -9.94
C ASP A 139 40.87 -42.69 -10.98
N ALA A 140 41.19 -41.41 -10.66
CA ALA A 140 42.54 -40.79 -10.83
C ALA A 140 42.62 -39.36 -10.21
N LYS A 141 43.84 -38.81 -10.02
CA LYS A 141 44.18 -37.62 -9.17
C LYS A 141 44.86 -36.45 -9.93
N SER A 142 45.09 -35.36 -9.18
CA SER A 142 46.02 -34.20 -9.36
C SER A 142 45.51 -33.01 -10.23
N VAL A 143 45.60 -31.70 -9.90
CA VAL A 143 46.37 -30.80 -8.98
C VAL A 143 47.45 -29.95 -9.70
N HIS A 144 47.57 -28.66 -9.31
CA HIS A 144 48.52 -27.57 -9.74
C HIS A 144 48.10 -26.70 -10.95
N LYS A 145 48.40 -25.37 -11.04
CA LYS A 145 48.80 -24.30 -10.08
C LYS A 145 48.77 -22.90 -10.79
N GLU A 146 48.90 -21.81 -10.01
CA GLU A 146 49.54 -20.52 -10.38
C GLU A 146 48.82 -19.34 -11.09
N HIS A 147 49.48 -18.18 -10.93
CA HIS A 147 49.21 -16.74 -11.16
C HIS A 147 50.63 -16.07 -11.21
N PRO A 148 50.90 -14.76 -11.49
CA PRO A 148 50.04 -13.61 -11.86
C PRO A 148 50.66 -12.63 -12.94
N LYS A 149 50.13 -11.38 -13.01
CA LYS A 149 50.81 -10.05 -13.20
C LYS A 149 50.95 -9.31 -14.56
N GLN A 150 50.57 -8.02 -14.47
CA GLN A 150 51.21 -6.77 -14.98
C GLN A 150 50.78 -6.06 -16.30
N GLU A 151 50.75 -4.72 -16.21
CA GLU A 151 50.40 -3.69 -17.23
C GLU A 151 51.64 -3.27 -18.07
N PRO A 152 51.51 -2.40 -19.11
CA PRO A 152 51.59 -0.93 -18.87
C PRO A 152 50.83 0.03 -19.85
N VAL A 153 50.32 1.14 -19.29
CA VAL A 153 50.49 2.58 -19.69
C VAL A 153 50.67 2.96 -21.19
N ASN A 154 49.76 3.77 -21.80
CA ASN A 154 49.86 5.26 -21.88
C ASN A 154 48.82 6.00 -22.79
N ASN A 155 48.69 7.31 -22.56
CA ASN A 155 48.22 8.42 -23.44
C ASN A 155 46.72 8.66 -23.79
N THR A 156 46.23 9.81 -23.31
CA THR A 156 45.06 10.61 -23.76
C THR A 156 45.41 11.48 -25.00
N PRO A 157 44.45 12.05 -25.78
CA PRO A 157 43.74 13.27 -25.35
C PRO A 157 42.27 13.48 -25.80
N MET A 158 41.56 14.30 -25.00
CA MET A 158 40.55 15.34 -25.32
C MET A 158 39.39 15.18 -26.34
N GLU A 159 38.25 15.73 -25.89
CA GLU A 159 37.17 16.42 -26.64
C GLU A 159 36.13 15.63 -27.47
N GLY A 160 34.92 16.19 -27.52
CA GLY A 160 33.84 15.82 -28.44
C GLY A 160 32.60 15.20 -27.79
N ALA A 161 31.76 16.01 -27.16
CA ALA A 161 30.36 15.63 -26.92
C ALA A 161 29.55 15.85 -28.21
N ASP A 162 28.82 14.84 -28.69
CA ASP A 162 27.54 15.11 -29.36
C ASP A 162 26.57 13.92 -29.41
N PHE A 163 25.27 14.22 -29.45
CA PHE A 163 24.17 13.26 -29.41
C PHE A 163 23.97 12.54 -30.76
N GLY A 164 24.44 11.30 -30.87
CA GLY A 164 24.31 10.48 -32.07
C GLY A 164 22.93 9.87 -32.32
N LEU A 165 21.93 10.67 -32.73
CA LEU A 165 20.78 10.17 -33.50
C LEU A 165 21.05 10.36 -34.99
N SER A 166 21.37 9.28 -35.70
CA SER A 166 21.56 9.29 -37.15
C SER A 166 20.98 8.03 -37.79
N ILE A 167 19.76 8.16 -38.31
CA ILE A 167 19.11 7.11 -39.11
C ILE A 167 19.53 7.28 -40.56
N SER A 168 20.33 6.35 -41.06
CA SER A 168 20.50 6.02 -42.47
C SER A 168 20.66 4.50 -42.55
N GLY A 169 20.28 3.78 -43.60
CA GLY A 169 19.89 4.17 -44.95
C GLY A 169 20.41 3.06 -45.85
N ILE A 170 19.55 2.13 -46.26
CA ILE A 170 19.97 0.86 -46.89
C ILE A 170 20.43 1.07 -48.34
N PRO A 171 21.57 0.49 -48.74
CA PRO A 171 21.75 -0.02 -50.09
C PRO A 171 21.96 -1.55 -50.13
N LYS A 172 21.48 -2.18 -51.19
CA LYS A 172 21.81 -3.58 -51.53
C LYS A 172 23.14 -3.63 -52.29
N GLY A 173 23.99 -4.61 -52.00
CA GLY A 173 25.22 -4.90 -52.76
C GLY A 173 25.78 -6.28 -52.39
N SER A 174 26.23 -7.03 -53.38
CA SER A 174 26.63 -8.45 -53.29
C SER A 174 28.10 -8.67 -52.94
N GLY A 175 28.41 -9.75 -52.23
CA GLY A 175 29.77 -10.31 -52.09
C GLY A 175 29.87 -11.36 -51.00
N GLU A 176 30.17 -12.60 -51.36
CA GLU A 176 30.52 -13.68 -50.40
C GLU A 176 32.03 -13.70 -50.17
N GLU A 177 32.48 -13.75 -48.91
CA GLU A 177 33.55 -14.68 -48.46
C GLU A 177 33.64 -14.76 -46.92
N ASN A 178 34.16 -15.87 -46.41
CA ASN A 178 34.02 -16.28 -44.99
C ASN A 178 35.26 -15.96 -44.12
N VAL A 179 35.13 -15.06 -43.13
CA VAL A 179 35.92 -15.09 -41.89
C VAL A 179 35.04 -14.70 -40.69
N ARG A 180 35.06 -15.49 -39.60
CA ARG A 180 34.29 -15.23 -38.37
C ARG A 180 35.12 -14.46 -37.32
N PRO A 181 34.57 -13.39 -36.73
CA PRO A 181 34.85 -13.02 -35.35
C PRO A 181 33.64 -13.35 -34.44
N GLN A 182 33.88 -13.54 -33.13
CA GLN A 182 32.84 -13.85 -32.15
C GLN A 182 31.89 -12.65 -31.95
N LYS A 183 30.58 -12.88 -32.06
CA LYS A 183 29.56 -11.86 -31.80
C LYS A 183 29.29 -11.72 -30.30
N GLY A 184 29.41 -10.51 -29.76
CA GLY A 184 28.60 -10.11 -28.61
C GLY A 184 27.12 -10.08 -28.99
N GLN A 185 26.22 -10.33 -28.04
CA GLN A 185 24.78 -10.23 -28.28
C GLN A 185 24.37 -8.77 -28.50
N ILE A 186 24.08 -8.43 -29.75
CA ILE A 186 23.28 -7.25 -30.07
C ILE A 186 21.84 -7.59 -29.67
N ILE A 187 21.33 -6.92 -28.63
CA ILE A 187 19.93 -7.06 -28.21
C ILE A 187 19.07 -6.30 -29.24
N ASP A 188 18.30 -7.04 -30.03
CA ASP A 188 17.33 -6.44 -30.95
C ASP A 188 16.10 -5.94 -30.17
N PHE A 189 16.14 -4.66 -29.79
CA PHE A 189 15.03 -3.98 -29.12
C PHE A 189 13.72 -4.02 -29.94
N ARG A 190 13.80 -4.08 -31.28
CA ARG A 190 12.63 -4.16 -32.15
C ARG A 190 12.05 -5.58 -32.16
N GLY A 191 12.92 -6.59 -32.15
CA GLY A 191 12.55 -7.99 -31.89
C GLY A 191 11.84 -8.14 -30.55
N LEU A 192 12.44 -7.63 -29.46
CA LEU A 192 11.87 -7.70 -28.11
C LEU A 192 10.48 -7.02 -28.01
N LEU A 193 10.31 -5.85 -28.62
CA LEU A 193 9.02 -5.16 -28.72
C LEU A 193 8.01 -5.96 -29.57
N THR A 194 8.45 -6.56 -30.66
CA THR A 194 7.58 -7.35 -31.55
C THR A 194 7.14 -8.66 -30.89
N ASP A 195 8.01 -9.31 -30.12
CA ASP A 195 7.68 -10.52 -29.35
C ASP A 195 6.78 -10.21 -28.16
N ALA A 196 6.95 -9.06 -27.49
CA ALA A 196 6.00 -8.58 -26.49
C ALA A 196 4.59 -8.33 -27.06
N ILE A 197 4.50 -7.89 -28.32
CA ILE A 197 3.22 -7.64 -29.03
C ILE A 197 2.64 -8.94 -29.62
N LYS A 198 3.47 -9.86 -30.12
CA LYS A 198 3.04 -11.19 -30.60
C LYS A 198 2.62 -12.13 -29.47
N GLY A 199 3.29 -12.06 -28.32
CA GLY A 199 2.89 -12.79 -27.11
C GLY A 199 1.50 -12.43 -26.61
N ALA A 200 0.95 -11.28 -27.02
CA ALA A 200 -0.42 -10.85 -26.72
C ALA A 200 -1.47 -11.30 -27.76
N THR A 201 -1.08 -11.99 -28.85
CA THR A 201 -1.97 -12.27 -30.01
C THR A 201 -1.93 -13.71 -30.52
N SER A 202 -1.49 -14.68 -29.70
CA SER A 202 -1.57 -16.11 -30.04
C SER A 202 -1.95 -16.95 -28.82
N GLU A 203 -3.22 -17.37 -28.79
CA GLU A 203 -3.83 -18.07 -27.67
C GLU A 203 -3.47 -19.56 -27.65
N VAL A 204 -2.59 -19.98 -26.73
CA VAL A 204 -2.75 -21.22 -25.93
C VAL A 204 -2.06 -20.98 -24.57
N GLY A 205 -2.82 -21.00 -23.47
CA GLY A 205 -2.24 -21.08 -22.12
C GLY A 205 -2.58 -19.97 -21.12
N LEU A 206 -3.54 -19.07 -21.39
CA LEU A 206 -4.11 -18.21 -20.34
C LEU A 206 -5.18 -18.97 -19.55
N ASN A 207 -4.94 -19.15 -18.25
CA ASN A 207 -5.96 -19.50 -17.26
C ASN A 207 -5.50 -19.04 -15.87
N SER A 208 -5.55 -17.72 -15.64
CA SER A 208 -5.66 -17.03 -14.33
C SER A 208 -5.18 -15.58 -14.47
N LEU A 209 -6.05 -14.72 -15.01
CA LEU A 209 -6.12 -13.27 -14.76
C LEU A 209 -7.26 -12.69 -15.60
N ASP A 210 -8.48 -13.15 -15.31
CA ASP A 210 -9.69 -12.45 -15.77
C ASP A 210 -10.32 -11.66 -14.62
N CYS A 211 -11.00 -10.57 -14.98
CA CYS A 211 -11.24 -9.47 -14.07
C CYS A 211 -12.51 -9.63 -13.23
N ASN A 212 -12.41 -9.44 -11.90
CA ASN A 212 -13.55 -8.90 -11.13
C ASN A 212 -13.35 -7.39 -10.95
N PRO A 213 -14.21 -6.53 -11.52
CA PRO A 213 -14.09 -5.09 -11.43
C PRO A 213 -14.83 -4.53 -10.20
N ASP A 214 -14.32 -4.82 -9.00
CA ASP A 214 -14.72 -4.09 -7.79
C ASP A 214 -13.48 -3.68 -6.96
N PRO A 215 -13.22 -2.37 -6.76
CA PRO A 215 -12.12 -1.89 -5.91
C PRO A 215 -12.32 -2.17 -4.40
N SER A 216 -13.45 -2.76 -3.99
CA SER A 216 -13.88 -2.83 -2.60
C SER A 216 -13.41 -4.07 -1.82
N GLU A 217 -12.88 -5.12 -2.46
CA GLU A 217 -12.72 -6.43 -1.80
C GLU A 217 -11.28 -6.93 -1.58
N ARG A 218 -10.27 -6.05 -1.52
CA ARG A 218 -8.94 -6.45 -1.01
C ARG A 218 -8.92 -6.56 0.52
N LEU A 219 -9.75 -7.46 1.06
CA LEU A 219 -9.82 -7.78 2.49
C LEU A 219 -8.42 -8.07 3.04
N LEU A 220 -8.02 -7.35 4.10
CA LEU A 220 -6.73 -7.58 4.75
C LEU A 220 -6.56 -9.07 5.04
N LYS A 221 -5.35 -9.59 4.76
CA LYS A 221 -4.93 -10.88 5.31
C LYS A 221 -5.17 -10.82 6.83
N PRO A 222 -5.97 -11.71 7.42
CA PRO A 222 -6.41 -11.53 8.80
C PRO A 222 -5.22 -11.56 9.75
N LEU A 223 -5.24 -10.70 10.77
CA LEU A 223 -4.15 -10.60 11.77
C LEU A 223 -3.95 -11.92 12.56
N SER A 224 -4.91 -12.85 12.51
CA SER A 224 -4.77 -14.20 13.06
C SER A 224 -3.77 -15.09 12.32
N ALA A 225 -3.49 -14.82 11.05
CA ALA A 225 -2.45 -15.51 10.27
C ALA A 225 -1.07 -14.80 10.36
N PHE A 226 -0.98 -13.75 11.18
CA PHE A 226 0.29 -13.10 11.55
C PHE A 226 0.97 -13.92 12.67
N ILE A 227 1.55 -15.06 12.27
CA ILE A 227 2.11 -16.06 13.19
C ILE A 227 3.38 -15.53 13.85
N GLY A 228 3.35 -15.29 15.16
CA GLY A 228 4.55 -15.04 15.98
C GLY A 228 4.47 -13.87 16.97
N MET A 229 3.45 -13.02 16.92
CA MET A 229 3.39 -11.84 17.81
C MET A 229 2.95 -12.15 19.25
N ASN A 230 3.80 -11.72 20.19
CA ASN A 230 3.49 -11.54 21.62
C ASN A 230 2.26 -10.60 21.79
N SER A 231 1.58 -10.65 22.95
CA SER A 231 0.37 -9.83 23.18
C SER A 231 0.60 -8.33 22.93
N GLU A 232 1.70 -7.79 23.44
CA GLU A 232 2.13 -6.39 23.20
C GLU A 232 2.19 -6.05 21.71
N MET A 233 2.84 -6.89 20.91
CA MET A 233 3.01 -6.64 19.48
C MET A 233 1.67 -6.68 18.72
N ARG A 234 0.70 -7.50 19.16
CA ARG A 234 -0.66 -7.49 18.61
C ARG A 234 -1.41 -6.20 18.93
N GLU A 235 -1.21 -5.64 20.12
CA GLU A 235 -1.80 -4.35 20.52
C GLU A 235 -1.21 -3.20 19.69
N LEU A 236 0.12 -3.18 19.51
CA LEU A 236 0.79 -2.22 18.62
C LEU A 236 0.34 -2.39 17.15
N ALA A 237 0.17 -3.62 16.67
CA ALA A 237 -0.37 -3.90 15.35
C ALA A 237 -1.81 -3.38 15.19
N ALA A 238 -2.63 -3.45 16.24
CA ALA A 238 -3.98 -2.89 16.25
C ALA A 238 -4.02 -1.35 16.32
N VAL A 239 -2.94 -0.69 16.75
CA VAL A 239 -2.75 0.76 16.59
C VAL A 239 -2.44 1.08 15.14
N VAL A 240 -1.37 0.50 14.58
CA VAL A 240 -0.94 0.74 13.18
C VAL A 240 -2.05 0.39 12.18
N SER A 241 -2.84 -0.66 12.45
CA SER A 241 -3.96 -1.08 11.58
C SER A 241 -5.06 -0.02 11.40
N ARG A 242 -5.13 1.01 12.26
CA ARG A 242 -6.08 2.13 12.12
C ARG A 242 -5.67 3.11 11.03
N ASP A 243 -4.38 3.20 10.77
CA ASP A 243 -3.78 4.13 9.80
C ASP A 243 -3.54 3.46 8.43
N ILE A 244 -3.97 2.20 8.28
CA ILE A 244 -4.05 1.48 7.01
C ILE A 244 -5.32 1.90 6.28
N TYR A 245 -5.15 2.55 5.13
CA TYR A 245 -6.24 2.80 4.19
C TYR A 245 -6.52 1.50 3.42
N LEU A 246 -7.56 0.79 3.88
CA LEU A 246 -8.03 -0.49 3.34
C LEU A 246 -8.40 -0.41 1.86
N HIS A 247 -9.06 0.69 1.50
CA HIS A 247 -9.34 1.06 0.13
C HIS A 247 -8.33 2.14 -0.26
N SER A 248 -7.86 2.08 -1.50
CA SER A 248 -7.10 3.19 -2.07
C SER A 248 -7.90 4.50 -1.92
N PRO A 249 -7.24 5.61 -1.53
CA PRO A 249 -7.91 6.92 -1.54
C PRO A 249 -8.43 7.18 -2.95
N ASN A 250 -9.71 7.56 -3.12
CA ASN A 250 -10.33 7.73 -4.44
C ASN A 250 -9.86 9.03 -5.15
N VAL A 251 -8.55 9.13 -5.42
CA VAL A 251 -7.87 10.24 -6.10
C VAL A 251 -7.11 9.65 -7.29
N LYS A 252 -7.35 10.14 -8.49
CA LYS A 252 -6.71 9.69 -9.75
C LYS A 252 -5.68 10.70 -10.23
N TRP A 253 -4.84 10.31 -11.20
CA TRP A 253 -3.90 11.26 -11.83
C TRP A 253 -4.57 12.50 -12.43
N ASN A 254 -5.81 12.36 -12.92
CA ASN A 254 -6.57 13.42 -13.57
C ASN A 254 -7.13 14.45 -12.57
N ASP A 255 -7.25 14.09 -11.29
CA ASP A 255 -7.75 14.99 -10.23
C ASP A 255 -6.64 15.96 -9.75
N ILE A 256 -5.39 15.70 -10.13
CA ILE A 256 -4.22 16.54 -9.83
C ILE A 256 -3.96 17.44 -11.04
N ILE A 257 -4.05 18.76 -10.84
CA ILE A 257 -3.85 19.77 -11.88
C ILE A 257 -2.35 20.16 -11.93
N GLY A 258 -1.75 20.11 -13.12
CA GLY A 258 -0.32 20.40 -13.35
C GLY A 258 0.63 19.34 -12.78
N LEU A 259 1.86 19.75 -12.41
CA LEU A 259 2.92 18.88 -11.86
C LEU A 259 3.36 17.72 -12.77
N ASP A 260 3.32 17.91 -14.09
CA ASP A 260 3.48 16.80 -15.04
C ASP A 260 4.88 16.16 -15.02
N ALA A 261 5.93 16.95 -14.79
CA ALA A 261 7.29 16.42 -14.55
C ALA A 261 7.36 15.53 -13.29
N ALA A 262 6.82 16.01 -12.16
CA ALA A 262 6.79 15.23 -10.91
C ALA A 262 5.91 13.97 -11.04
N LYS A 263 4.76 14.06 -11.71
CA LYS A 263 3.91 12.90 -12.05
C LYS A 263 4.66 11.89 -12.91
N GLN A 264 5.44 12.32 -13.90
CA GLN A 264 6.21 11.43 -14.75
C GLN A 264 7.29 10.70 -13.94
N LEU A 265 8.12 11.43 -13.19
CA LEU A 265 9.19 10.85 -12.36
C LEU A 265 8.64 9.85 -11.31
N VAL A 266 7.46 10.13 -10.73
CA VAL A 266 6.78 9.21 -9.81
C VAL A 266 6.19 7.99 -10.54
N LYS A 267 5.65 8.15 -11.75
CA LYS A 267 5.20 7.02 -12.59
C LYS A 267 6.36 6.10 -12.96
N GLU A 268 7.50 6.66 -13.33
CA GLU A 268 8.73 5.92 -13.62
C GLU A 268 9.26 5.16 -12.41
N ALA A 269 9.26 5.78 -11.22
CA ALA A 269 9.77 5.16 -10.01
C ALA A 269 8.85 4.07 -9.42
N VAL A 270 7.52 4.20 -9.55
CA VAL A 270 6.55 3.34 -8.82
C VAL A 270 5.60 2.57 -9.72
N VAL A 271 5.00 3.24 -10.71
CA VAL A 271 3.92 2.65 -11.54
C VAL A 271 4.51 1.70 -12.60
N TYR A 272 5.59 2.10 -13.27
CA TYR A 272 6.18 1.32 -14.36
C TYR A 272 6.82 0.01 -13.90
N PRO A 273 7.52 -0.09 -12.74
CA PRO A 273 8.02 -1.38 -12.25
C PRO A 273 6.91 -2.38 -11.91
N ILE A 274 5.78 -1.91 -11.37
CA ILE A 274 4.63 -2.76 -11.07
C ILE A 274 3.94 -3.21 -12.37
N ARG A 275 3.90 -2.36 -13.40
CA ARG A 275 3.21 -2.63 -14.67
C ARG A 275 4.05 -3.44 -15.67
N TYR A 276 5.38 -3.30 -15.64
CA TYR A 276 6.31 -3.91 -16.61
C TYR A 276 7.52 -4.57 -15.92
N PRO A 277 7.31 -5.50 -14.96
CA PRO A 277 8.39 -6.02 -14.10
C PRO A 277 9.56 -6.63 -14.89
N GLN A 278 9.32 -7.20 -16.08
CA GLN A 278 10.37 -7.74 -16.95
C GLN A 278 11.43 -6.71 -17.40
N LEU A 279 11.14 -5.41 -17.35
CA LEU A 279 12.12 -4.35 -17.66
C LEU A 279 12.99 -3.97 -16.44
N PHE A 280 12.51 -4.22 -15.23
CA PHE A 280 13.09 -3.72 -13.98
C PHE A 280 13.85 -4.82 -13.24
N THR A 281 14.97 -5.27 -13.83
CA THR A 281 15.81 -6.36 -13.31
C THR A 281 17.28 -5.94 -13.19
N GLY A 282 18.02 -6.60 -12.28
CA GLY A 282 19.44 -6.29 -12.05
C GLY A 282 19.64 -4.84 -11.58
N ILE A 283 20.45 -4.08 -12.33
CA ILE A 283 20.71 -2.64 -12.06
C ILE A 283 19.44 -1.80 -12.20
N LEU A 284 18.47 -2.23 -13.01
CA LEU A 284 17.19 -1.55 -13.20
C LEU A 284 16.13 -1.98 -12.15
N SER A 285 16.54 -2.52 -11.01
CA SER A 285 15.62 -2.85 -9.92
C SER A 285 14.79 -1.62 -9.50
N PRO A 286 13.51 -1.79 -9.11
CA PRO A 286 12.68 -0.68 -8.63
C PRO A 286 13.31 0.02 -7.43
N TRP A 287 13.19 1.34 -7.44
CA TRP A 287 13.58 2.23 -6.35
C TRP A 287 12.65 1.97 -5.16
N LYS A 288 13.19 1.88 -3.94
CA LYS A 288 12.39 1.52 -2.74
C LYS A 288 12.10 2.69 -1.82
N GLY A 289 12.84 3.79 -1.98
CA GLY A 289 12.64 5.03 -1.22
C GLY A 289 12.55 6.24 -2.14
N LEU A 290 11.47 7.03 -2.01
CA LEU A 290 11.28 8.28 -2.74
C LEU A 290 10.88 9.41 -1.80
N LEU A 291 11.51 10.58 -1.96
CA LEU A 291 11.20 11.81 -1.25
C LEU A 291 10.49 12.81 -2.17
N LEU A 292 9.27 13.19 -1.80
CA LEU A 292 8.58 14.38 -2.32
C LEU A 292 8.91 15.55 -1.41
N TYR A 293 9.58 16.57 -1.92
CA TYR A 293 9.89 17.79 -1.17
C TYR A 293 9.41 19.04 -1.90
N GLY A 294 9.33 20.17 -1.20
CA GLY A 294 8.91 21.45 -1.76
C GLY A 294 7.96 22.21 -0.85
N PRO A 295 7.40 23.35 -1.30
CA PRO A 295 6.56 24.20 -0.47
C PRO A 295 5.31 23.48 0.10
N PRO A 296 4.78 23.92 1.25
CA PRO A 296 3.48 23.46 1.72
C PRO A 296 2.37 23.84 0.73
N GLY A 297 1.31 23.03 0.66
CA GLY A 297 0.15 23.32 -0.20
C GLY A 297 0.33 23.08 -1.71
N THR A 298 1.46 22.49 -2.16
CA THR A 298 1.67 22.10 -3.57
C THR A 298 1.10 20.72 -3.94
N GLY A 299 0.51 19.99 -2.98
CA GLY A 299 -0.19 18.74 -3.27
C GLY A 299 0.63 17.45 -3.14
N LYS A 300 1.79 17.46 -2.46
CA LYS A 300 2.61 16.27 -2.14
C LYS A 300 1.78 15.08 -1.62
N THR A 301 0.94 15.31 -0.62
CA THR A 301 0.03 14.30 -0.04
C THR A 301 -1.09 13.85 -1.00
N LEU A 302 -1.49 14.68 -1.97
CA LEU A 302 -2.44 14.28 -3.03
C LEU A 302 -1.75 13.39 -4.07
N LEU A 303 -0.51 13.71 -4.45
CA LEU A 303 0.33 12.91 -5.34
C LEU A 303 0.56 11.51 -4.77
N ALA A 304 0.91 11.42 -3.48
CA ALA A 304 1.05 10.17 -2.75
C ALA A 304 -0.24 9.32 -2.74
N LYS A 305 -1.39 9.97 -2.56
CA LYS A 305 -2.70 9.30 -2.62
C LYS A 305 -2.97 8.76 -4.03
N ALA A 306 -2.75 9.55 -5.08
CA ALA A 306 -2.95 9.10 -6.47
C ALA A 306 -2.08 7.89 -6.85
N VAL A 307 -0.83 7.85 -6.39
CA VAL A 307 0.06 6.67 -6.57
C VAL A 307 -0.58 5.40 -6.01
N ALA A 308 -1.14 5.48 -4.79
CA ALA A 308 -1.73 4.33 -4.13
C ALA A 308 -2.96 3.78 -4.87
N THR A 309 -3.81 4.66 -5.41
CA THR A 309 -4.96 4.34 -6.25
C THR A 309 -4.57 3.62 -7.53
N GLU A 310 -3.57 4.16 -8.22
CA GLU A 310 -3.21 3.75 -9.56
C GLU A 310 -2.39 2.46 -9.54
N CYS A 311 -1.59 2.24 -8.48
CA CYS A 311 -0.86 1.00 -8.25
C CYS A 311 -1.71 -0.11 -7.56
N LYS A 312 -2.91 0.22 -7.04
CA LYS A 312 -3.79 -0.68 -6.27
C LYS A 312 -3.09 -1.39 -5.10
N THR A 313 -2.11 -0.72 -4.49
CA THR A 313 -1.34 -1.20 -3.33
C THR A 313 -2.03 -0.85 -2.02
N THR A 314 -1.81 -1.64 -0.97
CA THR A 314 -2.27 -1.22 0.38
C THR A 314 -1.50 0.03 0.83
N PHE A 315 -2.22 1.03 1.37
CA PHE A 315 -1.63 2.35 1.67
C PHE A 315 -1.58 2.57 3.18
N PHE A 316 -0.37 2.66 3.72
CA PHE A 316 -0.12 2.99 5.12
C PHE A 316 0.16 4.49 5.20
N ASN A 317 -0.75 5.27 5.78
CA ASN A 317 -0.59 6.72 5.91
C ASN A 317 -0.10 7.06 7.31
N ILE A 318 1.21 7.18 7.48
CA ILE A 318 1.83 7.27 8.79
C ILE A 318 2.31 8.70 9.04
N SER A 319 1.83 9.28 10.13
CA SER A 319 2.31 10.57 10.67
C SER A 319 3.20 10.33 11.89
N ALA A 320 3.97 11.34 12.31
CA ALA A 320 4.79 11.29 13.51
C ALA A 320 4.00 10.87 14.77
N SER A 321 2.74 11.29 14.88
CA SER A 321 1.85 10.94 15.99
C SER A 321 1.51 9.45 16.08
N THR A 322 1.55 8.71 14.97
CA THR A 322 1.36 7.25 14.93
C THR A 322 2.58 6.50 15.49
N ILE A 323 3.79 7.00 15.23
CA ILE A 323 5.05 6.31 15.58
C ILE A 323 5.55 6.71 16.98
N VAL A 324 5.34 7.96 17.39
CA VAL A 324 5.88 8.50 18.65
C VAL A 324 4.99 8.14 19.84
N SER A 325 5.39 7.13 20.61
CA SER A 325 4.78 6.76 21.90
C SER A 325 5.44 7.46 23.08
N LYS A 326 4.66 7.71 24.15
CA LYS A 326 5.16 8.13 25.47
C LYS A 326 5.91 7.00 26.20
N TRP A 327 5.60 5.74 25.86
CA TRP A 327 6.17 4.57 26.52
C TRP A 327 7.54 4.22 25.93
N ARG A 328 8.53 4.04 26.82
CA ARG A 328 9.93 3.87 26.42
C ARG A 328 10.14 2.51 25.76
N GLY A 329 10.51 2.53 24.48
CA GLY A 329 10.71 1.33 23.66
C GLY A 329 9.51 0.96 22.78
N ASP A 330 8.36 1.59 22.93
CA ASP A 330 7.21 1.29 22.07
C ASP A 330 7.34 1.90 20.67
N SER A 331 7.98 3.07 20.53
CA SER A 331 8.18 3.71 19.22
C SER A 331 9.06 2.85 18.27
N GLU A 332 10.11 2.20 18.78
CA GLU A 332 10.93 1.27 17.98
C GLU A 332 10.16 -0.03 17.63
N LYS A 333 9.36 -0.57 18.57
CA LYS A 333 8.45 -1.70 18.29
C LYS A 333 7.41 -1.35 17.23
N LEU A 334 6.83 -0.14 17.29
CA LEU A 334 5.85 0.35 16.30
C LEU A 334 6.44 0.42 14.89
N VAL A 335 7.68 0.91 14.75
CA VAL A 335 8.38 0.90 13.46
C VAL A 335 8.58 -0.52 12.93
N ARG A 336 8.99 -1.48 13.78
CA ARG A 336 9.10 -2.90 13.38
C ARG A 336 7.76 -3.47 12.91
N VAL A 337 6.73 -3.32 13.73
CA VAL A 337 5.36 -3.80 13.46
C VAL A 337 4.82 -3.20 12.16
N LEU A 338 5.04 -1.90 11.91
CA LEU A 338 4.66 -1.23 10.67
C LEU A 338 5.27 -1.90 9.44
N PHE A 339 6.58 -2.14 9.44
CA PHE A 339 7.26 -2.73 8.28
C PHE A 339 6.95 -4.22 8.12
N GLU A 340 6.76 -4.97 9.21
CA GLU A 340 6.29 -6.36 9.13
C GLU A 340 4.85 -6.46 8.61
N LEU A 341 3.94 -5.57 9.03
CA LEU A 341 2.59 -5.46 8.47
C LEU A 341 2.62 -5.07 6.99
N ALA A 342 3.48 -4.12 6.59
CA ALA A 342 3.63 -3.73 5.20
C ALA A 342 4.14 -4.87 4.31
N ARG A 343 5.15 -5.65 4.77
CA ARG A 343 5.61 -6.87 4.09
C ARG A 343 4.49 -7.92 4.01
N TYR A 344 3.77 -8.14 5.11
CA TYR A 344 2.65 -9.07 5.15
C TYR A 344 1.52 -8.67 4.18
N HIS A 345 1.23 -7.38 4.02
CA HIS A 345 0.21 -6.86 3.10
C HIS A 345 0.69 -6.59 1.67
N ALA A 346 1.95 -6.91 1.34
CA ALA A 346 2.57 -6.62 0.04
C ALA A 346 1.71 -7.08 -1.17
N PRO A 347 1.66 -6.29 -2.26
CA PRO A 347 2.37 -5.02 -2.47
C PRO A 347 1.78 -3.83 -1.69
N SER A 348 2.67 -3.05 -1.08
CA SER A 348 2.33 -2.02 -0.08
C SER A 348 3.09 -0.73 -0.32
N THR A 349 2.42 0.40 -0.14
CA THR A 349 3.03 1.74 -0.11
C THR A 349 2.97 2.29 1.31
N ILE A 350 4.12 2.54 1.92
CA ILE A 350 4.24 3.26 3.19
C ILE A 350 4.44 4.73 2.86
N PHE A 351 3.47 5.57 3.22
CA PHE A 351 3.59 7.01 3.12
C PHE A 351 3.94 7.62 4.48
N LEU A 352 5.05 8.37 4.53
CA LEU A 352 5.53 9.10 5.70
C LEU A 352 5.33 10.60 5.42
N ASP A 353 4.28 11.21 5.97
CA ASP A 353 4.07 12.67 5.84
C ASP A 353 4.86 13.44 6.91
N GLU A 354 5.22 14.69 6.60
CA GLU A 354 6.00 15.60 7.47
C GLU A 354 7.28 14.96 8.05
N LEU A 355 8.06 14.27 7.22
CA LEU A 355 9.23 13.46 7.63
C LEU A 355 10.24 14.24 8.50
N GLU A 356 10.37 15.57 8.32
CA GLU A 356 11.18 16.47 9.15
C GLU A 356 10.89 16.34 10.65
N SER A 357 9.64 16.09 11.04
CA SER A 357 9.22 15.94 12.44
C SER A 357 9.75 14.64 13.09
N VAL A 358 10.05 13.63 12.27
CA VAL A 358 10.53 12.31 12.71
C VAL A 358 12.05 12.15 12.51
N MET A 359 12.60 12.78 11.45
CA MET A 359 13.98 12.56 10.94
C MET A 359 14.81 13.85 10.88
N SER A 360 14.54 14.80 11.78
CA SER A 360 15.34 16.02 11.95
C SER A 360 16.84 15.75 12.18
N GLN A 361 17.69 16.69 11.78
CA GLN A 361 19.13 16.64 12.05
C GLN A 361 19.43 16.63 13.55
N ARG A 362 20.50 15.91 13.90
CA ARG A 362 20.90 15.69 15.29
C ARG A 362 21.40 16.98 15.93
N GLY A 363 20.89 17.28 17.14
CA GLY A 363 21.32 18.45 17.91
C GLY A 363 20.61 19.78 17.62
N THR A 364 19.66 19.82 16.68
CA THR A 364 18.93 21.06 16.31
C THR A 364 17.99 21.58 17.41
N ALA A 365 17.65 20.76 18.41
CA ALA A 365 16.75 21.12 19.51
C ALA A 365 17.51 21.64 20.76
N PRO A 366 17.20 22.84 21.28
CA PRO A 366 17.78 23.33 22.53
C PRO A 366 17.30 22.47 23.71
N GLY A 367 18.22 21.69 24.30
CA GLY A 367 17.94 20.67 25.31
C GLY A 367 18.41 19.26 24.94
N GLY A 368 18.86 19.05 23.70
CA GLY A 368 19.33 17.75 23.21
C GLY A 368 18.20 16.86 22.70
N GLU A 369 18.55 15.83 21.93
CA GLU A 369 17.56 14.89 21.40
C GLU A 369 17.13 13.87 22.46
N HIS A 370 15.82 13.65 22.59
CA HIS A 370 15.31 12.62 23.47
C HIS A 370 15.75 11.23 22.97
N GLU A 371 16.34 10.43 23.86
CA GLU A 371 16.93 9.12 23.51
C GLU A 371 15.94 8.16 22.81
N GLY A 372 14.65 8.23 23.17
CA GLY A 372 13.59 7.47 22.49
C GLY A 372 13.43 7.83 21.01
N SER A 373 13.63 9.10 20.64
CA SER A 373 13.63 9.55 19.25
C SER A 373 14.85 9.00 18.50
N LEU A 374 16.04 9.04 19.10
CA LEU A 374 17.26 8.49 18.50
C LEU A 374 17.16 6.99 18.19
N ARG A 375 16.56 6.20 19.12
CA ARG A 375 16.33 4.77 18.91
C ARG A 375 15.31 4.51 17.79
N MET A 376 14.19 5.23 17.78
CA MET A 376 13.18 5.19 16.72
C MET A 376 13.77 5.58 15.34
N LYS A 377 14.56 6.66 15.27
CA LYS A 377 15.31 7.07 14.07
C LYS A 377 16.20 5.93 13.57
N THR A 378 16.97 5.32 14.47
CA THR A 378 17.87 4.21 14.15
C THR A 378 17.11 2.99 13.62
N GLU A 379 16.00 2.61 14.25
CA GLU A 379 15.18 1.48 13.83
C GLU A 379 14.57 1.69 12.44
N LEU A 380 14.09 2.89 12.11
CA LEU A 380 13.54 3.17 10.78
C LEU A 380 14.60 3.00 9.69
N LEU A 381 15.81 3.51 9.93
CA LEU A 381 16.93 3.36 9.00
C LEU A 381 17.33 1.88 8.80
N VAL A 382 17.27 1.06 9.86
CA VAL A 382 17.50 -0.39 9.80
C VAL A 382 16.40 -1.10 9.01
N GLN A 383 15.12 -0.74 9.21
CA GLN A 383 14.02 -1.33 8.45
C GLN A 383 14.07 -0.99 6.96
N MET A 384 14.46 0.24 6.59
CA MET A 384 14.68 0.64 5.20
C MET A 384 15.85 -0.11 4.56
N ASP A 385 16.99 -0.26 5.25
CA ASP A 385 18.12 -1.09 4.77
C ASP A 385 17.71 -2.57 4.60
N GLY A 386 16.79 -3.05 5.44
CA GLY A 386 16.18 -4.38 5.31
C GLY A 386 15.27 -4.51 4.09
N LEU A 387 14.46 -3.49 3.76
CA LEU A 387 13.68 -3.45 2.52
C LEU A 387 14.58 -3.44 1.29
N ALA A 388 15.66 -2.66 1.30
CA ALA A 388 16.61 -2.57 0.18
C ALA A 388 17.11 -3.96 -0.27
N ARG A 389 17.40 -4.84 0.70
CA ARG A 389 17.91 -6.20 0.48
C ARG A 389 16.86 -7.27 0.18
N SER A 390 15.59 -7.03 0.50
CA SER A 390 14.51 -8.00 0.30
C SER A 390 13.92 -7.92 -1.11
N GLU A 391 13.29 -8.99 -1.59
CA GLU A 391 12.47 -8.97 -2.81
C GLU A 391 11.01 -8.54 -2.53
N ASP A 392 10.70 -8.18 -1.27
CA ASP A 392 9.40 -7.66 -0.86
C ASP A 392 8.98 -6.44 -1.70
N LEU A 393 7.77 -6.48 -2.26
CA LEU A 393 7.13 -5.36 -2.98
C LEU A 393 6.59 -4.29 -2.02
N VAL A 394 7.47 -3.74 -1.18
CA VAL A 394 7.15 -2.66 -0.24
C VAL A 394 7.92 -1.40 -0.64
N PHE A 395 7.19 -0.33 -0.90
CA PHE A 395 7.72 0.96 -1.32
C PHE A 395 7.52 2.01 -0.22
N VAL A 396 8.54 2.86 0.02
CA VAL A 396 8.48 3.96 1.00
C VAL A 396 8.44 5.29 0.25
N LEU A 397 7.37 6.05 0.46
CA LEU A 397 7.16 7.38 -0.06
C LEU A 397 7.18 8.37 1.11
N ALA A 398 8.18 9.24 1.16
CA ALA A 398 8.24 10.32 2.14
C ALA A 398 7.75 11.64 1.54
N ALA A 399 7.08 12.46 2.34
CA ALA A 399 6.86 13.87 2.04
C ALA A 399 7.55 14.75 3.10
N SER A 400 8.13 15.88 2.65
CA SER A 400 8.72 16.87 3.55
C SER A 400 8.50 18.30 3.05
N ASN A 401 8.33 19.24 3.96
CA ASN A 401 8.34 20.68 3.66
C ASN A 401 9.72 21.31 3.92
N LEU A 402 10.55 20.71 4.76
CA LEU A 402 11.82 21.25 5.24
C LEU A 402 12.98 20.28 4.93
N PRO A 403 13.33 20.04 3.65
CA PRO A 403 14.27 18.99 3.25
C PRO A 403 15.70 19.23 3.75
N TRP A 404 16.07 20.49 4.02
CA TRP A 404 17.35 20.87 4.64
C TRP A 404 17.47 20.48 6.12
N GLU A 405 16.37 20.11 6.79
CA GLU A 405 16.38 19.65 8.19
C GLU A 405 16.48 18.13 8.31
N LEU A 406 16.47 17.40 7.19
CA LEU A 406 16.55 15.94 7.18
C LEU A 406 17.98 15.44 7.46
N ASP A 407 18.10 14.35 8.21
CA ASP A 407 19.38 13.64 8.42
C ASP A 407 19.89 13.05 7.08
N CYS A 408 21.16 13.30 6.75
CA CYS A 408 21.86 12.71 5.60
C CYS A 408 21.75 11.18 5.55
N ALA A 409 21.66 10.52 6.72
CA ALA A 409 21.43 9.08 6.79
C ALA A 409 20.08 8.67 6.19
N MET A 410 19.04 9.49 6.33
CA MET A 410 17.72 9.26 5.72
C MET A 410 17.75 9.62 4.23
N LEU A 411 18.34 10.76 3.86
CA LEU A 411 18.51 11.16 2.46
C LEU A 411 19.23 10.11 1.60
N ARG A 412 20.16 9.33 2.18
CA ARG A 412 20.84 8.21 1.49
C ARG A 412 19.92 7.03 1.14
N ARG A 413 18.80 6.86 1.86
CA ARG A 413 17.84 5.75 1.68
C ARG A 413 16.59 6.17 0.91
N LEU A 414 16.36 7.47 0.81
CA LEU A 414 15.43 8.09 -0.13
C LEU A 414 16.19 8.35 -1.43
N GLU A 415 16.37 7.26 -2.19
CA GLU A 415 17.16 7.17 -3.41
C GLU A 415 16.72 8.23 -4.43
N LYS A 416 15.41 8.31 -4.70
CA LYS A 416 14.83 9.33 -5.59
C LYS A 416 14.32 10.52 -4.77
N ARG A 417 14.61 11.73 -5.23
CA ARG A 417 14.16 12.99 -4.63
C ARG A 417 13.54 13.82 -5.74
N ILE A 418 12.30 14.28 -5.53
CA ILE A 418 11.50 15.00 -6.52
C ILE A 418 10.98 16.30 -5.89
N LEU A 419 11.32 17.42 -6.51
CA LEU A 419 10.73 18.72 -6.17
C LEU A 419 9.28 18.78 -6.67
N VAL A 420 8.37 19.11 -5.76
CA VAL A 420 6.97 19.44 -6.03
C VAL A 420 6.81 20.94 -5.84
N ASP A 421 7.22 21.69 -6.87
CA ASP A 421 7.27 23.15 -6.89
C ASP A 421 5.87 23.80 -6.98
N LEU A 422 5.84 25.12 -6.96
CA LEU A 422 4.66 25.94 -7.18
C LEU A 422 4.07 25.74 -8.60
N PRO A 423 2.74 25.84 -8.76
CA PRO A 423 2.09 25.64 -10.05
C PRO A 423 2.52 26.69 -11.11
N CYS A 424 2.82 26.21 -12.32
CA CYS A 424 3.04 27.05 -13.50
C CYS A 424 1.78 27.84 -13.88
N ARG A 425 1.90 28.83 -14.77
CA ARG A 425 0.79 29.73 -15.15
C ARG A 425 -0.44 28.96 -15.63
N GLU A 426 -0.22 27.97 -16.49
CA GLU A 426 -1.24 27.11 -17.09
C GLU A 426 -1.95 26.27 -16.02
N ALA A 427 -1.17 25.73 -15.07
CA ALA A 427 -1.71 24.99 -13.93
C ALA A 427 -2.53 25.91 -13.00
N ARG A 428 -2.09 27.14 -12.74
CA ARG A 428 -2.86 28.14 -11.96
C ARG A 428 -4.17 28.49 -12.65
N GLN A 429 -4.14 28.73 -13.97
CA GLN A 429 -5.34 28.99 -14.77
C GLN A 429 -6.34 27.83 -14.65
N ALA A 430 -5.88 26.60 -14.82
CA ALA A 430 -6.71 25.40 -14.69
C ALA A 430 -7.23 25.17 -13.26
N MET A 431 -6.44 25.48 -12.23
CA MET A 431 -6.86 25.43 -10.82
C MET A 431 -7.97 26.45 -10.52
N ILE A 432 -7.84 27.69 -10.98
CA ILE A 432 -8.87 28.73 -10.78
C ILE A 432 -10.16 28.33 -11.51
N HIS A 433 -10.07 27.85 -12.76
CA HIS A 433 -11.23 27.33 -13.50
C HIS A 433 -11.89 26.11 -12.82
N HIS A 434 -11.11 25.25 -12.16
CA HIS A 434 -11.65 24.10 -11.42
C HIS A 434 -12.39 24.51 -10.14
N TRP A 435 -11.88 25.49 -9.38
CA TRP A 435 -12.52 25.95 -8.14
C TRP A 435 -13.65 26.97 -8.38
N LEU A 436 -13.54 27.79 -9.42
CA LEU A 436 -14.54 28.78 -9.86
C LEU A 436 -14.83 28.61 -11.36
N PRO A 437 -15.60 27.58 -11.76
CA PRO A 437 -16.10 27.46 -13.12
C PRO A 437 -17.14 28.56 -13.41
N PRO A 438 -17.43 28.87 -14.70
CA PRO A 438 -18.37 29.93 -15.08
C PRO A 438 -19.77 29.77 -14.47
N VAL A 439 -20.20 28.52 -14.27
CA VAL A 439 -21.42 28.18 -13.54
C VAL A 439 -21.09 27.05 -12.57
N SER A 440 -21.23 27.31 -11.26
CA SER A 440 -21.10 26.31 -10.20
C SER A 440 -22.46 26.07 -9.56
N ARG A 441 -22.97 24.84 -9.64
CA ARG A 441 -24.27 24.44 -9.07
C ARG A 441 -24.08 23.60 -7.82
N SER A 442 -24.60 24.07 -6.69
CA SER A 442 -24.58 23.36 -5.41
C SER A 442 -25.99 23.25 -4.83
N ARG A 443 -26.65 22.11 -5.08
CA ARG A 443 -28.00 21.68 -4.65
C ARG A 443 -29.16 22.67 -4.82
N ALA A 444 -29.09 23.85 -4.21
CA ALA A 444 -30.11 24.90 -4.22
C ALA A 444 -29.59 26.28 -4.68
N LEU A 445 -28.28 26.44 -4.89
CA LEU A 445 -27.64 27.71 -5.26
C LEU A 445 -26.84 27.55 -6.57
N GLU A 446 -26.99 28.50 -7.49
CA GLU A 446 -26.16 28.65 -8.68
C GLU A 446 -25.27 29.88 -8.49
N LEU A 447 -23.94 29.67 -8.44
CA LEU A 447 -22.95 30.73 -8.45
C LEU A 447 -22.49 30.93 -9.90
N ARG A 448 -22.64 32.15 -10.42
CA ARG A 448 -22.11 32.54 -11.73
C ARG A 448 -20.79 33.28 -11.55
N THR A 449 -19.85 33.06 -12.45
CA THR A 449 -18.54 33.71 -12.41
C THR A 449 -18.15 34.23 -13.80
N GLU A 450 -17.71 35.49 -13.84
CA GLU A 450 -17.25 36.18 -15.05
C GLU A 450 -15.78 36.56 -14.85
N LEU A 451 -14.92 35.55 -15.03
CA LEU A 451 -13.51 35.57 -14.67
C LEU A 451 -12.60 35.48 -15.89
N GLU A 452 -11.70 36.46 -16.05
CA GLU A 452 -10.63 36.39 -17.03
C GLU A 452 -9.45 35.54 -16.50
N TYR A 453 -9.59 34.22 -16.57
CA TYR A 453 -8.61 33.26 -16.04
C TYR A 453 -7.17 33.52 -16.53
N GLY A 454 -7.00 34.05 -17.75
CA GLY A 454 -5.70 34.39 -18.34
C GLY A 454 -4.94 35.47 -17.57
N VAL A 455 -5.64 36.51 -17.10
CA VAL A 455 -5.09 37.59 -16.25
C VAL A 455 -4.91 37.10 -14.82
N LEU A 456 -5.92 36.43 -14.26
CA LEU A 456 -5.84 35.90 -12.89
C LEU A 456 -4.67 34.90 -12.69
N SER A 457 -4.29 34.17 -13.74
CA SER A 457 -3.11 33.29 -13.72
C SER A 457 -1.76 34.03 -13.59
N GLN A 458 -1.69 35.29 -14.03
CA GLN A 458 -0.51 36.14 -13.91
C GLN A 458 -0.43 36.75 -12.50
N GLU A 459 -1.52 37.35 -12.03
CA GLU A 459 -1.60 37.98 -10.70
C GLU A 459 -1.43 36.99 -9.53
N THR A 460 -1.69 35.70 -9.77
CA THR A 460 -1.48 34.61 -8.79
C THR A 460 -0.06 34.01 -8.81
N GLU A 461 0.94 34.73 -9.33
CA GLU A 461 2.32 34.25 -9.31
C GLU A 461 2.88 34.09 -7.88
N GLY A 462 3.48 32.91 -7.62
CA GLY A 462 4.04 32.55 -6.31
C GLY A 462 3.03 31.96 -5.31
N TYR A 463 1.76 31.77 -5.71
CA TYR A 463 0.74 31.15 -4.86
C TYR A 463 0.81 29.62 -4.92
N SER A 464 0.64 28.95 -3.77
CA SER A 464 0.47 27.49 -3.73
C SER A 464 -0.95 27.07 -4.15
N GLY A 465 -1.17 25.79 -4.41
CA GLY A 465 -2.51 25.26 -4.70
C GLY A 465 -3.50 25.47 -3.55
N SER A 466 -3.02 25.44 -2.30
CA SER A 466 -3.80 25.83 -1.12
C SER A 466 -4.17 27.32 -1.11
N ASP A 467 -3.23 28.20 -1.46
CA ASP A 467 -3.50 29.65 -1.49
C ASP A 467 -4.51 29.99 -2.60
N ILE A 468 -4.37 29.41 -3.80
CA ILE A 468 -5.32 29.60 -4.91
C ILE A 468 -6.72 29.13 -4.51
N LYS A 469 -6.83 27.97 -3.84
CA LYS A 469 -8.09 27.46 -3.32
C LYS A 469 -8.71 28.41 -2.27
N LEU A 470 -7.89 29.02 -1.42
CA LEU A 470 -8.35 30.00 -0.43
C LEU A 470 -8.88 31.27 -1.10
N VAL A 471 -8.13 31.84 -2.06
CA VAL A 471 -8.56 33.00 -2.85
C VAL A 471 -9.89 32.71 -3.57
N CYS A 472 -10.00 31.55 -4.24
CA CYS A 472 -11.22 31.14 -4.93
C CYS A 472 -12.42 31.02 -3.99
N ARG A 473 -12.21 30.45 -2.79
CA ARG A 473 -13.25 30.33 -1.76
C ARG A 473 -13.68 31.68 -1.20
N GLU A 474 -12.73 32.59 -1.02
CA GLU A 474 -12.98 33.93 -0.48
C GLU A 474 -13.72 34.83 -1.50
N ALA A 475 -13.38 34.72 -2.78
CA ALA A 475 -14.12 35.34 -3.88
C ALA A 475 -15.56 34.79 -3.98
N ALA A 476 -15.76 33.46 -3.89
CA ALA A 476 -17.09 32.86 -3.81
C ALA A 476 -17.93 33.32 -2.59
N MET A 477 -17.26 33.75 -1.51
CA MET A 477 -17.92 34.22 -0.29
C MET A 477 -18.40 35.67 -0.38
N ARG A 478 -17.93 36.47 -1.35
CA ARG A 478 -18.30 37.89 -1.51
C ARG A 478 -19.82 38.09 -1.71
N PRO A 479 -20.51 37.41 -2.65
CA PRO A 479 -21.97 37.52 -2.76
C PRO A 479 -22.72 37.05 -1.50
N VAL A 480 -22.24 35.95 -0.90
CA VAL A 480 -22.86 35.35 0.29
C VAL A 480 -22.81 36.30 1.49
N ARG A 481 -21.72 37.05 1.67
CA ARG A 481 -21.60 38.06 2.74
C ARG A 481 -22.59 39.21 2.57
N LYS A 482 -22.83 39.69 1.35
CA LYS A 482 -23.86 40.72 1.09
C LYS A 482 -25.24 40.24 1.54
N ILE A 483 -25.57 38.97 1.25
CA ILE A 483 -26.83 38.34 1.67
C ILE A 483 -26.90 38.22 3.20
N PHE A 484 -25.83 37.80 3.89
CA PHE A 484 -25.83 37.74 5.35
C PHE A 484 -26.05 39.12 5.98
N SER A 485 -25.35 40.16 5.51
CA SER A 485 -25.59 41.53 5.99
C SER A 485 -27.01 42.02 5.71
N ALA A 486 -27.61 41.65 4.57
CA ALA A 486 -29.02 41.95 4.30
C ALA A 486 -29.97 41.20 5.26
N LEU A 487 -29.73 39.91 5.53
CA LEU A 487 -30.55 39.10 6.43
C LEU A 487 -30.44 39.54 7.90
N GLU A 488 -29.25 39.95 8.36
CA GLU A 488 -29.05 40.52 9.69
C GLU A 488 -29.79 41.86 9.85
N ASN A 489 -29.76 42.71 8.82
CA ASN A 489 -30.52 43.97 8.79
C ASN A 489 -32.04 43.76 8.65
N HIS A 490 -32.50 42.60 8.18
CA HIS A 490 -33.92 42.25 8.00
C HIS A 490 -34.59 41.59 9.22
N GLN A 491 -33.97 41.64 10.41
CA GLN A 491 -34.58 41.12 11.65
C GLN A 491 -35.71 42.02 12.21
N SER A 492 -36.77 42.25 11.42
CA SER A 492 -38.08 42.74 11.85
C SER A 492 -39.16 42.51 10.77
N GLU A 493 -40.22 41.78 11.14
CA GLU A 493 -41.58 41.84 10.55
C GLU A 493 -41.89 41.34 9.11
N SER A 494 -41.09 40.47 8.47
CA SER A 494 -41.59 39.78 7.25
C SER A 494 -41.21 38.30 7.14
N SER A 495 -42.24 37.45 7.01
CA SER A 495 -42.17 35.98 6.97
C SER A 495 -41.85 35.40 5.59
N ASN A 496 -41.46 36.24 4.63
CA ASN A 496 -41.08 35.83 3.28
C ASN A 496 -39.57 36.01 3.10
N LEU A 497 -38.82 34.91 3.07
CA LEU A 497 -37.46 34.96 2.54
C LEU A 497 -37.54 35.44 1.08
N PRO A 498 -36.86 36.53 0.68
CA PRO A 498 -36.73 36.85 -0.73
C PRO A 498 -36.01 35.70 -1.45
N GLY A 499 -36.30 35.50 -2.74
CA GLY A 499 -35.60 34.50 -3.54
C GLY A 499 -34.11 34.84 -3.59
N ILE A 500 -33.29 34.12 -2.81
CA ILE A 500 -31.87 34.42 -2.62
C ILE A 500 -31.11 34.03 -3.90
N GLN A 501 -30.98 34.99 -4.80
CA GLN A 501 -30.10 34.89 -5.96
C GLN A 501 -28.72 35.46 -5.59
N LEU A 502 -27.66 34.74 -5.92
CA LEU A 502 -26.28 35.18 -5.72
C LEU A 502 -25.88 36.16 -6.84
N ASP A 503 -25.23 37.26 -6.48
CA ASP A 503 -24.51 38.10 -7.43
C ASP A 503 -23.46 37.27 -8.20
N THR A 504 -23.27 37.61 -9.48
CA THR A 504 -22.14 37.09 -10.27
C THR A 504 -20.82 37.57 -9.67
N VAL A 505 -19.86 36.65 -9.48
CA VAL A 505 -18.49 37.00 -9.06
C VAL A 505 -17.70 37.48 -10.26
N THR A 506 -17.18 38.71 -10.21
CA THR A 506 -16.42 39.32 -11.30
C THR A 506 -14.91 39.16 -11.12
N THR A 507 -14.15 39.44 -12.18
CA THR A 507 -12.68 39.50 -12.11
C THR A 507 -12.21 40.56 -11.10
N ALA A 508 -12.94 41.67 -10.94
CA ALA A 508 -12.59 42.73 -9.98
C ALA A 508 -12.72 42.25 -8.52
N ASP A 509 -13.79 41.51 -8.18
CA ASP A 509 -13.96 40.91 -6.85
C ASP A 509 -12.81 39.97 -6.48
N PHE A 510 -12.26 39.26 -7.47
CA PHE A 510 -11.13 38.35 -7.28
C PHE A 510 -9.82 39.13 -7.03
N LEU A 511 -9.56 40.22 -7.78
CA LEU A 511 -8.40 41.09 -7.56
C LEU A 511 -8.43 41.76 -6.18
N ASP A 512 -9.61 42.22 -5.74
CA ASP A 512 -9.81 42.74 -4.38
C ASP A 512 -9.49 41.70 -3.29
N VAL A 513 -9.75 40.42 -3.54
CA VAL A 513 -9.42 39.33 -2.61
C VAL A 513 -7.90 39.03 -2.59
N LEU A 514 -7.21 39.13 -3.74
CA LEU A 514 -5.75 39.00 -3.82
C LEU A 514 -5.01 40.09 -3.02
N ALA A 515 -5.57 41.31 -2.94
CA ALA A 515 -5.00 42.39 -2.14
C ALA A 515 -4.88 42.03 -0.63
N HIS A 516 -5.79 41.19 -0.13
CA HIS A 516 -5.81 40.74 1.27
C HIS A 516 -5.16 39.36 1.47
N THR A 517 -5.23 38.47 0.48
CA THR A 517 -4.82 37.06 0.60
C THR A 517 -3.41 36.85 0.03
N LYS A 518 -2.37 37.15 0.81
CA LYS A 518 -0.97 37.06 0.36
C LYS A 518 -0.48 35.60 0.21
N PRO A 519 0.47 35.32 -0.71
CA PRO A 519 0.98 33.96 -0.93
C PRO A 519 1.84 33.45 0.23
N SER A 520 1.63 32.19 0.62
CA SER A 520 2.29 31.59 1.79
C SER A 520 3.76 31.21 1.57
N ALA A 521 4.16 30.94 0.32
CA ALA A 521 5.43 30.27 0.02
C ALA A 521 6.49 31.13 -0.69
N LYS A 522 6.18 32.38 -1.04
CA LYS A 522 6.96 33.20 -1.99
C LYS A 522 8.45 33.37 -1.64
N ASN A 523 8.81 33.36 -0.36
CA ASN A 523 10.19 33.54 0.11
C ASN A 523 11.02 32.25 0.18
N LEU A 524 10.41 31.08 -0.02
CA LEU A 524 11.08 29.78 0.15
C LEU A 524 11.62 29.18 -1.16
N THR A 525 11.12 29.61 -2.33
CA THR A 525 11.48 29.06 -3.64
C THR A 525 13.00 29.03 -3.87
N GLN A 526 13.71 30.13 -3.59
CA GLN A 526 15.17 30.20 -3.72
C GLN A 526 15.89 29.14 -2.86
N ARG A 527 15.37 28.84 -1.66
CA ARG A 527 15.95 27.86 -0.74
C ARG A 527 15.71 26.43 -1.22
N TYR A 528 14.56 26.15 -1.82
CA TYR A 528 14.31 24.87 -2.49
C TYR A 528 15.16 24.68 -3.75
N SER A 529 15.33 25.72 -4.57
CA SER A 529 16.19 25.67 -5.77
C SER A 529 17.67 25.46 -5.41
N ALA A 530 18.17 26.14 -4.36
CA ALA A 530 19.52 25.92 -3.86
C ALA A 530 19.70 24.47 -3.35
N TRP A 531 18.77 23.99 -2.53
CA TRP A 531 18.82 22.61 -2.02
C TRP A 531 18.70 21.57 -3.14
N GLN A 532 17.88 21.83 -4.17
CA GLN A 532 17.81 21.01 -5.38
C GLN A 532 19.18 20.96 -6.07
N SER A 533 19.82 22.11 -6.35
CA SER A 533 21.15 22.11 -7.00
C SER A 533 22.26 21.36 -6.24
N GLU A 534 22.10 21.17 -4.92
CA GLU A 534 23.03 20.44 -4.06
C GLU A 534 22.68 18.94 -3.89
N PHE A 535 21.37 18.60 -3.88
CA PHE A 535 20.86 17.28 -3.48
C PHE A 535 19.92 16.59 -4.49
N GLU A 536 19.72 17.15 -5.68
CA GLU A 536 18.92 16.55 -6.75
C GLU A 536 19.49 15.18 -7.17
N SER A 537 18.59 14.29 -7.60
CA SER A 537 18.92 12.87 -7.85
C SER A 537 18.69 12.42 -9.30
N VAL A 538 17.95 13.21 -10.09
CA VAL A 538 17.74 13.17 -11.56
C VAL A 538 17.21 14.53 -11.96
#